data_AF-A0A0N0UX27-F1
#
_entry.id   AF-A0A0N0UX27-F1
#
_cell.length_a   1.000
_cell.length_b   1.000
_cell.length_c   1.000
_cell.angle_alpha   90.00
_cell.angle_beta   90.00
_cell.angle_gamma   90.00
#
_symmetry.space_group_name_H-M   'P 1'
#
loop_
_entity.id
_entity.type
_entity.pdbx_description
1 polymer ?
#
loop_
_entity_poly.entity_id
_entity_poly.type
_entity_poly.pdbx_seq_one_letter_code
_entity_poly.pdbx_strand_id
1 'polypeptide(L)'
;MNKILKEVNEETKIINIVKSDEETKWIASENELTTLRHAFNILNQIEVLDLIEQNGYSLNKNVIKASELEKILVNDFKNGLLNQKLYEDIREKAFNPELNVSDGFFLSFENNEIKITSNLLIKQIADWNTTLSEENGFDSNIDYINFRNNVCKLSVTRNSEKFAYDKRSMFSTTFVDEHKLLVEIDFKTNIIYFQTSNSTKYRSIKTVVKLFLSILLDKEGKFKLLPPKMSQKLNFTFSKNNSTAIAHNNISPNTIKLLDLLLGLEDSGSNFNELICVDITFDHEDTKAENLKAKIDRQGFGGEDLLRKSDIKQHILNNRGILQIVFKLTYTEELADDRERKHVILAGIDNDTKNHVRIYIQNNNPDLKRVVNKAHKDLKNIFIEHSSSSSLRNEDKIKQLLGL
;
A
#
# COMPACT_ATOMS: atom_id res chain seq x y z
N MET A 1 5.55 -34.72 69.75
CA MET A 1 6.22 -33.63 69.00
C MET A 1 7.72 -33.90 69.06
N ASN A 2 8.38 -33.90 67.91
CA ASN A 2 9.83 -34.00 67.67
C ASN A 2 10.51 -35.38 67.65
N LYS A 3 10.72 -35.81 66.39
CA LYS A 3 12.03 -36.03 65.73
C LYS A 3 12.53 -37.48 65.57
N ILE A 4 12.92 -37.72 64.31
CA ILE A 4 13.90 -38.66 63.75
C ILE A 4 13.42 -40.07 63.38
N LEU A 5 13.67 -40.36 62.09
CA LEU A 5 14.12 -41.61 61.43
C LEU A 5 13.08 -42.03 60.38
N LYS A 6 13.39 -42.31 59.13
CA LYS A 6 14.63 -42.37 58.34
C LYS A 6 14.16 -42.49 56.88
N GLU A 7 14.93 -41.97 55.94
CA GLU A 7 14.82 -42.37 54.53
C GLU A 7 14.93 -43.91 54.41
N VAL A 8 14.24 -44.49 53.42
CA VAL A 8 14.78 -45.46 52.45
C VAL A 8 13.62 -45.95 51.55
N ASN A 9 13.76 -45.57 50.28
CA ASN A 9 13.48 -46.29 49.03
C ASN A 9 12.09 -46.78 48.57
N GLU A 10 12.00 -46.67 47.24
CA GLU A 10 11.32 -47.54 46.27
C GLU A 10 9.82 -47.30 46.07
N GLU A 11 9.49 -46.53 45.02
CA GLU A 11 9.26 -47.02 43.66
C GLU A 11 7.77 -47.27 43.43
N THR A 12 7.06 -46.24 42.96
CA THR A 12 6.01 -46.47 41.97
C THR A 12 5.93 -45.25 41.06
N LYS A 13 6.68 -45.33 39.95
CA LYS A 13 6.49 -44.51 38.75
C LYS A 13 5.05 -44.71 38.27
N ILE A 14 4.18 -43.72 38.49
CA ILE A 14 3.03 -43.53 37.62
C ILE A 14 3.54 -42.83 36.38
N ILE A 15 3.74 -43.62 35.33
CA ILE A 15 4.07 -43.18 33.98
C ILE A 15 2.83 -42.43 33.47
N ASN A 16 2.88 -41.09 33.53
CA ASN A 16 2.10 -40.29 32.60
C ASN A 16 2.70 -40.52 31.22
N ILE A 17 2.05 -41.37 30.44
CA ILE A 17 2.22 -41.46 29.00
C ILE A 17 1.73 -40.12 28.46
N VAL A 18 2.62 -39.12 28.43
CA VAL A 18 2.53 -38.07 27.43
C VAL A 18 2.85 -38.79 26.13
N LYS A 19 1.80 -39.17 25.39
CA LYS A 19 1.93 -39.38 23.95
C LYS A 19 2.52 -38.08 23.44
N SER A 20 3.81 -38.09 23.11
CA SER A 20 4.35 -37.14 22.17
C SER A 20 3.50 -37.31 20.92
N ASP A 21 2.69 -36.31 20.59
CA ASP A 21 2.15 -36.19 19.25
C ASP A 21 3.36 -36.27 18.32
N GLU A 22 3.47 -37.37 17.59
CA GLU A 22 4.31 -37.41 16.41
C GLU A 22 3.73 -36.34 15.50
N GLU A 23 4.36 -35.15 15.45
CA GLU A 23 4.10 -34.16 14.42
C GLU A 23 4.30 -34.89 13.09
N THR A 24 3.19 -35.26 12.46
CA THR A 24 3.16 -35.88 11.14
C THR A 24 4.01 -35.01 10.22
N LYS A 25 5.16 -35.53 9.81
CA LYS A 25 6.04 -34.84 8.87
C LYS A 25 5.26 -34.57 7.59
N TRP A 26 5.03 -33.30 7.31
CA TRP A 26 4.43 -32.88 6.05
C TRP A 26 5.45 -33.06 4.93
N ILE A 27 5.08 -33.75 3.86
CA ILE A 27 5.91 -34.00 2.68
C ILE A 27 5.23 -33.35 1.48
N ALA A 28 5.93 -32.45 0.80
CA ALA A 28 5.40 -31.76 -0.37
C ALA A 28 5.18 -32.72 -1.55
N SER A 29 4.01 -32.62 -2.19
CA SER A 29 3.66 -33.29 -3.44
C SER A 29 4.43 -32.71 -4.64
N GLU A 30 4.44 -33.43 -5.78
CA GLU A 30 5.16 -32.96 -6.97
C GLU A 30 4.60 -31.63 -7.54
N ASN A 31 3.29 -31.39 -7.36
CA ASN A 31 2.67 -30.12 -7.74
C ASN A 31 3.13 -28.97 -6.84
N GLU A 32 3.28 -29.21 -5.54
CA GLU A 32 3.79 -28.23 -4.57
C GLU A 32 5.28 -27.95 -4.82
N LEU A 33 6.08 -28.98 -5.11
CA LEU A 33 7.48 -28.82 -5.52
C LEU A 33 7.62 -28.03 -6.84
N THR A 34 6.73 -28.26 -7.80
CA THR A 34 6.68 -27.47 -9.05
C THR A 34 6.32 -26.01 -8.76
N THR A 35 5.35 -25.79 -7.89
CA THR A 35 4.93 -24.45 -7.45
C THR A 35 6.06 -23.71 -6.75
N LEU A 36 6.83 -24.40 -5.89
CA LEU A 36 8.02 -23.85 -5.25
C LEU A 36 9.08 -23.41 -6.26
N ARG A 37 9.39 -24.23 -7.27
CA ARG A 37 10.33 -23.83 -8.34
C ARG A 37 9.85 -22.58 -9.08
N HIS A 38 8.57 -22.48 -9.38
CA HIS A 38 8.00 -21.26 -9.95
C HIS A 38 8.12 -20.07 -9.00
N ALA A 39 7.86 -20.25 -7.70
CA ALA A 39 8.01 -19.21 -6.70
C ALA A 39 9.45 -18.70 -6.60
N PHE A 40 10.45 -19.60 -6.65
CA PHE A 40 11.87 -19.23 -6.63
C PHE A 40 12.36 -18.53 -7.91
N ASN A 41 11.64 -18.67 -9.03
CA ASN A 41 11.89 -17.85 -10.22
C ASN A 41 11.36 -16.40 -10.09
N ILE A 42 10.44 -16.16 -9.14
CA ILE A 42 9.83 -14.85 -8.89
C ILE A 42 10.54 -14.13 -7.76
N LEU A 43 10.83 -14.85 -6.67
CA LEU A 43 11.45 -14.29 -5.47
C LEU A 43 12.97 -14.19 -5.61
N ASN A 44 13.55 -13.13 -5.06
CA ASN A 44 15.01 -13.04 -4.96
C ASN A 44 15.55 -13.76 -3.71
N GLN A 45 16.87 -13.97 -3.66
CA GLN A 45 17.52 -14.70 -2.57
C GLN A 45 17.26 -14.07 -1.19
N ILE A 46 17.27 -12.75 -1.08
CA ILE A 46 17.06 -12.05 0.20
C ILE A 46 15.64 -12.29 0.69
N GLU A 47 14.64 -12.18 -0.18
CA GLU A 47 13.24 -12.43 0.18
C GLU A 47 13.01 -13.86 0.67
N VAL A 48 13.68 -14.83 0.06
CA VAL A 48 13.59 -16.24 0.49
C VAL A 48 14.26 -16.43 1.85
N LEU A 49 15.43 -15.83 2.08
CA LEU A 49 16.14 -15.90 3.36
C LEU A 49 15.32 -15.26 4.49
N ASP A 50 14.70 -14.10 4.25
CA ASP A 50 13.85 -13.42 5.21
C ASP A 50 12.67 -14.32 5.64
N LEU A 51 12.05 -15.04 4.70
CA LEU A 51 10.92 -15.95 5.00
C LEU A 51 11.35 -17.17 5.81
N ILE A 52 12.54 -17.71 5.52
CA ILE A 52 13.15 -18.83 6.25
C ILE A 52 13.42 -18.41 7.70
N GLU A 53 14.02 -17.24 7.90
CA GLU A 53 14.32 -16.70 9.22
C GLU A 53 13.04 -16.42 10.02
N GLN A 54 12.02 -15.82 9.40
CA GLN A 54 10.71 -15.56 10.03
C GLN A 54 10.00 -16.84 10.48
N ASN A 55 10.25 -17.95 9.79
CA ASN A 55 9.74 -19.27 10.16
C ASN A 55 10.66 -20.04 11.10
N GLY A 56 11.71 -19.41 11.62
CA GLY A 56 12.62 -19.99 12.62
C GLY A 56 13.57 -21.05 12.08
N TYR A 57 13.75 -21.12 10.76
CA TYR A 57 14.70 -22.04 10.14
C TYR A 57 16.05 -21.35 9.98
N SER A 58 17.12 -22.10 10.24
CA SER A 58 18.48 -21.65 10.00
C SER A 58 19.13 -22.54 8.95
N LEU A 59 19.66 -21.93 7.89
CA LEU A 59 20.42 -22.66 6.88
C LEU A 59 21.82 -22.94 7.41
N ASN A 60 22.13 -24.21 7.64
CA ASN A 60 23.48 -24.68 7.92
C ASN A 60 24.32 -24.66 6.63
N LYS A 61 24.69 -23.46 6.16
CA LYS A 61 25.76 -23.19 5.16
C LYS A 61 25.80 -21.69 4.86
N ASN A 62 27.00 -21.17 4.60
CA ASN A 62 27.16 -19.94 3.83
C ASN A 62 26.68 -20.18 2.40
N VAL A 63 25.37 -20.13 2.16
CA VAL A 63 24.79 -20.29 0.82
C VAL A 63 25.06 -19.02 0.03
N ILE A 64 25.95 -19.10 -0.95
CA ILE A 64 26.44 -17.92 -1.69
C ILE A 64 25.57 -17.65 -2.94
N LYS A 65 24.90 -18.68 -3.50
CA LYS A 65 24.15 -18.57 -4.76
C LYS A 65 22.67 -18.92 -4.61
N ALA A 66 21.80 -18.13 -5.25
CA ALA A 66 20.35 -18.37 -5.29
C ALA A 66 19.96 -19.78 -5.80
N SER A 67 20.63 -20.28 -6.83
CA SER A 67 20.36 -21.63 -7.37
C SER A 67 20.74 -22.78 -6.42
N GLU A 68 21.69 -22.56 -5.51
CA GLU A 68 22.05 -23.54 -4.47
C GLU A 68 20.99 -23.53 -3.36
N LEU A 69 20.52 -22.34 -2.99
CA LEU A 69 19.43 -22.16 -2.05
C LEU A 69 18.16 -22.89 -2.51
N GLU A 70 17.74 -22.66 -3.75
CA GLU A 70 16.58 -23.34 -4.35
C GLU A 70 16.69 -24.86 -4.25
N LYS A 71 17.83 -25.43 -4.65
CA LYS A 71 18.03 -26.89 -4.62
C LYS A 71 17.95 -27.46 -3.22
N ILE A 72 18.54 -26.78 -2.24
CA ILE A 72 18.49 -27.18 -0.83
C ILE A 72 17.03 -27.18 -0.36
N LEU A 73 16.31 -26.07 -0.55
CA LEU A 73 14.93 -25.94 -0.08
C LEU A 73 13.99 -26.95 -0.74
N VAL A 74 14.07 -27.14 -2.06
CA VAL A 74 13.26 -28.12 -2.78
C VAL A 74 13.53 -29.54 -2.27
N ASN A 75 14.79 -29.88 -1.99
CA ASN A 75 15.15 -31.18 -1.42
C ASN A 75 14.63 -31.33 0.01
N ASP A 76 14.71 -30.29 0.82
CA ASP A 76 14.29 -30.33 2.22
C ASP A 76 12.75 -30.41 2.33
N PHE A 77 12.00 -29.74 1.47
CA PHE A 77 10.56 -29.92 1.32
C PHE A 77 10.18 -31.32 0.85
N LYS A 78 10.92 -31.88 -0.11
CA LYS A 78 10.71 -33.25 -0.60
C LYS A 78 10.93 -34.32 0.48
N ASN A 79 11.85 -34.05 1.41
CA ASN A 79 12.18 -34.98 2.50
C ASN A 79 11.39 -34.71 3.79
N GLY A 80 10.45 -33.76 3.78
CA GLY A 80 9.65 -33.37 4.94
C GLY A 80 10.46 -32.78 6.09
N LEU A 81 11.54 -32.05 5.77
CA LEU A 81 12.40 -31.34 6.72
C LEU A 81 11.92 -29.90 6.98
N LEU A 82 11.06 -29.37 6.10
CA LEU A 82 10.45 -28.05 6.21
C LEU A 82 8.94 -28.20 6.35
N ASN A 83 8.32 -27.32 7.14
CA ASN A 83 6.88 -27.38 7.40
C ASN A 83 6.03 -26.75 6.29
N GLN A 84 4.74 -27.09 6.31
CA GLN A 84 3.75 -26.56 5.37
C GLN A 84 3.63 -25.03 5.45
N LYS A 85 3.77 -24.45 6.65
CA LYS A 85 3.67 -23.00 6.85
C LYS A 85 4.71 -22.23 6.02
N LEU A 86 5.97 -22.67 6.01
CA LEU A 86 7.01 -22.05 5.18
C LEU A 86 6.69 -22.16 3.69
N TYR A 87 6.13 -23.31 3.25
CA TYR A 87 5.65 -23.46 1.87
C TYR A 87 4.56 -22.45 1.53
N GLU A 88 3.56 -22.30 2.41
CA GLU A 88 2.45 -21.35 2.25
C GLU A 88 2.95 -19.90 2.22
N ASP A 89 3.87 -19.53 3.09
CA ASP A 89 4.47 -18.18 3.14
C ASP A 89 5.28 -17.86 1.87
N ILE A 90 6.07 -18.82 1.35
CA ILE A 90 6.81 -18.69 0.08
C ILE A 90 5.83 -18.52 -1.08
N ARG A 91 4.81 -19.37 -1.16
CA ARG A 91 3.79 -19.32 -2.20
C ARG A 91 3.04 -17.99 -2.17
N GLU A 92 2.58 -17.57 -0.99
CA GLU A 92 1.86 -16.32 -0.80
C GLU A 92 2.71 -15.13 -1.23
N LYS A 93 3.99 -15.09 -0.82
CA LYS A 93 4.89 -14.00 -1.20
C LYS A 93 5.12 -13.92 -2.70
N ALA A 94 5.28 -15.07 -3.37
CA ALA A 94 5.59 -15.13 -4.80
C ALA A 94 4.37 -14.80 -5.68
N PHE A 95 3.20 -15.33 -5.35
CA PHE A 95 2.01 -15.21 -6.21
C PHE A 95 1.07 -14.06 -5.79
N ASN A 96 1.28 -13.46 -4.62
CA ASN A 96 0.62 -12.23 -4.17
C ASN A 96 1.61 -11.09 -3.88
N PRO A 97 2.41 -10.65 -4.87
CA PRO A 97 3.43 -9.61 -4.67
C PRO A 97 2.85 -8.27 -4.19
N GLU A 98 1.58 -7.99 -4.51
CA GLU A 98 0.86 -6.77 -4.14
C GLU A 98 0.76 -6.54 -2.62
N LEU A 99 0.87 -7.58 -1.81
CA LEU A 99 0.82 -7.44 -0.35
C LEU A 99 2.02 -6.68 0.24
N ASN A 100 3.07 -6.47 -0.57
CA ASN A 100 4.33 -5.87 -0.12
C ASN A 100 4.85 -4.76 -1.05
N VAL A 101 3.97 -4.15 -1.84
CA VAL A 101 4.34 -3.02 -2.71
C VAL A 101 4.29 -1.71 -1.95
N SER A 102 5.15 -0.77 -2.34
CA SER A 102 5.18 0.61 -1.85
C SER A 102 4.43 1.53 -2.81
N ASP A 103 3.18 1.16 -3.04
CA ASP A 103 2.27 1.77 -4.00
C ASP A 103 0.84 1.59 -3.49
N GLY A 104 -0.03 2.56 -3.73
CA GLY A 104 -1.45 2.32 -3.52
C GLY A 104 -2.36 3.47 -3.87
N PHE A 105 -3.63 3.11 -3.86
CA PHE A 105 -4.75 3.94 -4.31
C PHE A 105 -5.54 4.44 -3.11
N PHE A 106 -5.94 5.70 -3.14
CA PHE A 106 -6.77 6.35 -2.15
C PHE A 106 -8.14 6.68 -2.73
N LEU A 107 -9.15 6.40 -1.90
CA LEU A 107 -10.53 6.83 -2.08
C LEU A 107 -11.02 7.44 -0.77
N SER A 108 -12.10 8.18 -0.84
CA SER A 108 -12.86 8.63 0.31
C SER A 108 -14.33 8.29 0.14
N PHE A 109 -15.04 8.29 1.26
CA PHE A 109 -16.49 8.13 1.31
C PHE A 109 -17.09 9.21 2.21
N GLU A 110 -18.38 9.45 2.05
CA GLU A 110 -19.12 10.31 2.97
C GLU A 110 -19.70 9.45 4.08
N ASN A 111 -19.26 9.67 5.32
CA ASN A 111 -19.89 9.12 6.52
C ASN A 111 -20.26 10.28 7.42
N ASN A 112 -21.54 10.38 7.76
CA ASN A 112 -22.01 11.50 8.55
C ASN A 112 -22.16 11.15 10.02
N GLU A 113 -22.50 9.89 10.41
CA GLU A 113 -23.01 9.67 11.77
C GLU A 113 -22.79 8.26 12.37
N ILE A 114 -22.23 7.28 11.64
CA ILE A 114 -22.14 5.91 12.17
C ILE A 114 -20.80 5.70 12.88
N LYS A 115 -20.86 5.47 14.20
CA LYS A 115 -19.72 5.05 15.01
C LYS A 115 -19.44 3.56 14.79
N ILE A 116 -18.37 3.28 14.06
CA ILE A 116 -17.94 1.90 13.79
C ILE A 116 -17.25 1.33 15.03
N THR A 117 -17.65 0.12 15.42
CA THR A 117 -17.05 -0.66 16.51
C THR A 117 -16.44 -1.94 15.96
N SER A 118 -15.46 -2.50 16.67
CA SER A 118 -14.84 -3.77 16.30
C SER A 118 -15.85 -4.91 16.21
N ASN A 119 -16.84 -4.95 17.12
CA ASN A 119 -17.85 -6.01 17.12
C ASN A 119 -18.76 -5.93 15.90
N LEU A 120 -19.16 -4.71 15.51
CA LEU A 120 -19.95 -4.52 14.29
C LEU A 120 -19.16 -4.95 13.05
N LEU A 121 -17.87 -4.57 12.96
CA LEU A 121 -16.99 -4.97 11.86
C LEU A 121 -16.86 -6.50 11.76
N ILE A 122 -16.53 -7.16 12.87
CA ILE A 122 -16.36 -8.62 12.90
C ILE A 122 -17.66 -9.33 12.49
N LYS A 123 -18.81 -8.86 13.00
CA LYS A 123 -20.11 -9.41 12.62
C LYS A 123 -20.35 -9.26 11.11
N GLN A 124 -20.19 -8.06 10.56
CA GLN A 124 -20.44 -7.81 9.14
C GLN A 124 -19.46 -8.55 8.22
N ILE A 125 -18.22 -8.75 8.66
CA ILE A 125 -17.23 -9.57 7.94
C ILE A 125 -17.65 -11.05 7.94
N ALA A 126 -18.13 -11.57 9.08
CA ALA A 126 -18.64 -12.93 9.14
C ALA A 126 -19.85 -13.10 8.22
N ASP A 127 -20.83 -12.19 8.30
CA ASP A 127 -22.02 -12.20 7.42
C ASP A 127 -21.62 -12.09 5.93
N TRP A 128 -20.58 -11.30 5.61
CA TRP A 128 -20.03 -11.20 4.26
C TRP A 128 -19.50 -12.53 3.74
N ASN A 129 -18.63 -13.17 4.52
CA ASN A 129 -17.93 -14.38 4.12
C ASN A 129 -18.86 -15.62 4.06
N THR A 130 -19.98 -15.62 4.79
CA THR A 130 -20.92 -16.75 4.78
C THR A 130 -22.05 -16.63 3.77
N THR A 131 -22.49 -15.41 3.46
CA THR A 131 -23.78 -15.23 2.76
C THR A 131 -23.75 -14.06 1.79
N LEU A 132 -23.35 -12.86 2.23
CA LEU A 132 -23.53 -11.67 1.40
C LEU A 132 -22.64 -11.66 0.15
N SER A 133 -21.46 -12.27 0.19
CA SER A 133 -20.59 -12.34 -0.99
C SER A 133 -21.30 -13.07 -2.14
N GLU A 134 -21.83 -14.28 -1.88
CA GLU A 134 -22.50 -15.10 -2.88
C GLU A 134 -23.82 -14.47 -3.36
N GLU A 135 -24.64 -13.95 -2.42
CA GLU A 135 -25.91 -13.27 -2.75
C GLU A 135 -25.70 -12.08 -3.70
N ASN A 136 -24.54 -11.42 -3.60
CA ASN A 136 -24.17 -10.31 -4.47
C ASN A 136 -23.35 -10.71 -5.70
N GLY A 137 -23.21 -12.02 -5.97
CA GLY A 137 -22.54 -12.54 -7.16
C GLY A 137 -21.02 -12.41 -7.14
N PHE A 138 -20.42 -12.40 -5.95
CA PHE A 138 -18.97 -12.38 -5.76
C PHE A 138 -18.49 -13.69 -5.12
N ASP A 139 -17.42 -14.27 -5.66
CA ASP A 139 -16.54 -15.17 -4.91
C ASP A 139 -15.47 -14.29 -4.25
N SER A 140 -15.70 -13.90 -3.00
CA SER A 140 -14.82 -13.00 -2.26
C SER A 140 -14.82 -13.29 -0.78
N ASN A 141 -13.69 -13.00 -0.14
CA ASN A 141 -13.48 -13.16 1.30
C ASN A 141 -12.83 -11.90 1.88
N ILE A 142 -13.22 -11.53 3.10
CA ILE A 142 -12.65 -10.43 3.86
C ILE A 142 -12.07 -11.00 5.15
N ASP A 143 -10.76 -10.89 5.32
CA ASP A 143 -10.06 -11.25 6.55
C ASP A 143 -9.81 -10.02 7.41
N TYR A 144 -10.25 -10.10 8.67
CA TYR A 144 -9.98 -9.07 9.67
C TYR A 144 -8.54 -9.16 10.19
N ILE A 145 -7.75 -8.10 10.02
CA ILE A 145 -6.37 -8.04 10.54
C ILE A 145 -6.35 -7.33 11.89
N ASN A 146 -6.82 -6.08 11.96
CA ASN A 146 -6.98 -5.34 13.21
C ASN A 146 -7.87 -4.10 13.06
N PHE A 147 -8.30 -3.57 14.20
CA PHE A 147 -8.99 -2.28 14.33
C PHE A 147 -8.40 -1.50 15.51
N ARG A 148 -7.76 -0.37 15.23
CA ARG A 148 -7.15 0.50 16.25
C ARG A 148 -7.32 1.95 15.84
N ASN A 149 -7.66 2.83 16.78
CA ASN A 149 -7.79 4.27 16.55
C ASN A 149 -8.72 4.65 15.38
N ASN A 150 -9.83 3.93 15.21
CA ASN A 150 -10.77 4.04 14.07
C ASN A 150 -10.19 3.66 12.70
N VAL A 151 -9.01 3.04 12.65
CA VAL A 151 -8.44 2.47 11.44
C VAL A 151 -8.64 0.96 11.45
N CYS A 152 -9.34 0.45 10.44
CA CYS A 152 -9.52 -0.97 10.19
C CYS A 152 -8.54 -1.43 9.11
N LYS A 153 -7.85 -2.53 9.36
CA LYS A 153 -7.00 -3.21 8.37
C LYS A 153 -7.64 -4.54 8.00
N LEU A 154 -7.79 -4.75 6.70
CA LEU A 154 -8.43 -5.93 6.11
C LEU A 154 -7.50 -6.52 5.04
N SER A 155 -7.53 -7.84 4.90
CA SER A 155 -7.06 -8.52 3.69
C SER A 155 -8.31 -8.90 2.90
N VAL A 156 -8.46 -8.39 1.70
CA VAL A 156 -9.64 -8.64 0.86
C VAL A 156 -9.21 -9.46 -0.34
N THR A 157 -9.88 -10.59 -0.55
CA THR A 157 -9.66 -11.50 -1.66
C THR A 157 -10.91 -11.51 -2.53
N ARG A 158 -10.74 -11.47 -3.85
CA ARG A 158 -11.77 -11.79 -4.82
C ARG A 158 -11.23 -12.76 -5.85
N ASN A 159 -11.90 -13.87 -6.01
CA ASN A 159 -11.62 -14.84 -7.06
C ASN A 159 -12.44 -14.49 -8.29
N SER A 160 -11.84 -14.72 -9.45
CA SER A 160 -12.52 -14.58 -10.73
C SER A 160 -12.15 -15.70 -11.66
N GLU A 161 -13.14 -16.38 -12.22
CA GLU A 161 -12.90 -17.35 -13.27
C GLU A 161 -12.43 -16.63 -14.54
N LYS A 162 -11.35 -17.15 -15.11
CA LYS A 162 -10.79 -16.72 -16.38
C LYS A 162 -10.65 -17.91 -17.32
N PHE A 163 -10.69 -17.61 -18.60
CA PHE A 163 -10.56 -18.61 -19.66
C PHE A 163 -9.27 -18.34 -20.43
N ALA A 164 -8.41 -19.34 -20.54
CA ALA A 164 -7.25 -19.32 -21.42
C ALA A 164 -7.51 -20.23 -22.60
N TYR A 165 -7.45 -19.68 -23.81
CA TYR A 165 -7.51 -20.48 -25.03
C TYR A 165 -6.13 -21.01 -25.39
N ASP A 166 -5.95 -22.33 -25.36
CA ASP A 166 -4.71 -22.96 -25.81
C ASP A 166 -4.81 -23.27 -27.31
N LYS A 167 -3.98 -22.58 -28.10
CA LYS A 167 -3.92 -22.77 -29.56
C LYS A 167 -3.41 -24.16 -29.97
N ARG A 168 -2.70 -24.89 -29.10
CA ARG A 168 -2.17 -26.22 -29.42
C ARG A 168 -3.27 -27.28 -29.27
N SER A 169 -3.96 -27.25 -28.14
CA SER A 169 -5.10 -28.16 -27.92
C SER A 169 -6.37 -27.70 -28.64
N MET A 170 -6.46 -26.43 -29.08
CA MET A 170 -7.65 -25.80 -29.66
C MET A 170 -8.85 -25.72 -28.71
N PHE A 171 -8.63 -25.91 -27.41
CA PHE A 171 -9.64 -25.82 -26.38
C PHE A 171 -9.32 -24.69 -25.40
N SER A 172 -10.37 -24.16 -24.76
CA SER A 172 -10.22 -23.26 -23.62
C SER A 172 -10.12 -24.05 -22.32
N THR A 173 -9.22 -23.66 -21.43
CA THR A 173 -9.18 -24.13 -20.04
C THR A 173 -9.59 -23.00 -19.11
N THR A 174 -10.42 -23.33 -18.11
CA THR A 174 -10.80 -22.41 -17.05
C THR A 174 -9.76 -22.44 -15.95
N PHE A 175 -9.42 -21.28 -15.41
CA PHE A 175 -8.60 -21.14 -14.21
C PHE A 175 -9.16 -20.03 -13.33
N VAL A 176 -8.84 -20.09 -12.03
CA VAL A 176 -9.23 -19.06 -11.07
C VAL A 176 -8.08 -18.08 -10.92
N ASP A 177 -8.36 -16.79 -11.09
CA ASP A 177 -7.43 -15.71 -10.82
C ASP A 177 -7.79 -15.03 -9.50
N GLU A 178 -6.84 -14.99 -8.58
CA GLU A 178 -7.00 -14.41 -7.24
C GLU A 178 -6.54 -12.94 -7.25
N HIS A 179 -7.47 -12.05 -6.93
CA HIS A 179 -7.17 -10.66 -6.62
C HIS A 179 -7.21 -10.45 -5.11
N LYS A 180 -6.03 -10.46 -4.48
CA LYS A 180 -5.88 -10.27 -3.04
C LYS A 180 -5.08 -9.02 -2.72
N LEU A 181 -5.62 -8.13 -1.87
CA LEU A 181 -5.00 -6.85 -1.48
C LEU A 181 -5.17 -6.56 0.02
N LEU A 182 -4.24 -5.77 0.57
CA LEU A 182 -4.43 -5.12 1.87
C LEU A 182 -5.21 -3.82 1.68
N VAL A 183 -6.24 -3.64 2.52
CA VAL A 183 -7.10 -2.46 2.53
C VAL A 183 -7.09 -1.86 3.94
N GLU A 184 -6.77 -0.58 4.03
CA GLU A 184 -6.89 0.18 5.27
C GLU A 184 -8.02 1.19 5.15
N ILE A 185 -8.96 1.19 6.11
CA ILE A 185 -10.12 2.07 6.14
C ILE A 185 -10.01 2.92 7.41
N ASP A 186 -9.78 4.22 7.26
CA ASP A 186 -9.80 5.19 8.35
C ASP A 186 -11.19 5.82 8.44
N PHE A 187 -11.96 5.40 9.45
CA PHE A 187 -13.31 5.90 9.69
C PHE A 187 -13.35 7.29 10.34
N LYS A 188 -12.22 7.83 10.80
CA LYS A 188 -12.13 9.20 11.32
C LYS A 188 -11.99 10.20 10.17
N THR A 189 -11.17 9.88 9.18
CA THR A 189 -10.92 10.73 7.99
C THR A 189 -11.77 10.35 6.79
N ASN A 190 -12.48 9.22 6.87
CA ASN A 190 -13.24 8.59 5.79
C ASN A 190 -12.40 8.28 4.55
N ILE A 191 -11.13 7.96 4.74
CA ILE A 191 -10.19 7.60 3.68
C ILE A 191 -9.99 6.09 3.65
N ILE A 192 -9.92 5.54 2.45
CA ILE A 192 -9.60 4.14 2.17
C ILE A 192 -8.31 4.10 1.37
N TYR A 193 -7.36 3.29 1.83
CA TYR A 193 -6.11 3.02 1.14
C TYR A 193 -6.08 1.56 0.68
N PHE A 194 -5.82 1.34 -0.61
CA PHE A 194 -5.65 0.02 -1.24
C PHE A 194 -4.19 -0.17 -1.60
N GLN A 195 -3.50 -1.10 -0.94
CA GLN A 195 -2.09 -1.37 -1.20
C GLN A 195 -1.94 -2.26 -2.43
N THR A 196 -1.63 -1.66 -3.58
CA THR A 196 -1.35 -2.35 -4.83
C THR A 196 -0.77 -1.39 -5.86
N SER A 197 0.06 -1.92 -6.75
CA SER A 197 0.49 -1.26 -7.98
C SER A 197 -0.40 -1.62 -9.19
N ASN A 198 -1.21 -2.67 -9.05
CA ASN A 198 -2.01 -3.28 -10.11
C ASN A 198 -3.43 -2.68 -10.16
N SER A 199 -3.68 -1.88 -11.21
CA SER A 199 -4.97 -1.21 -11.41
C SER A 199 -6.16 -2.17 -11.61
N THR A 200 -5.92 -3.38 -12.15
CA THR A 200 -6.96 -4.40 -12.30
C THR A 200 -7.36 -4.98 -10.95
N LYS A 201 -6.39 -5.37 -10.11
CA LYS A 201 -6.64 -5.83 -8.74
C LYS A 201 -7.33 -4.73 -7.92
N TYR A 202 -6.84 -3.49 -7.99
CA TYR A 202 -7.46 -2.33 -7.37
C TYR A 202 -8.94 -2.19 -7.75
N ARG A 203 -9.27 -2.15 -9.05
CA ARG A 203 -10.66 -2.00 -9.51
C ARG A 203 -11.56 -3.15 -9.03
N SER A 204 -11.02 -4.37 -9.03
CA SER A 204 -11.74 -5.56 -8.61
C SER A 204 -12.11 -5.53 -7.12
N ILE A 205 -11.14 -5.21 -6.27
CA ILE A 205 -11.31 -5.12 -4.81
C ILE A 205 -12.06 -3.85 -4.39
N LYS A 206 -11.87 -2.72 -5.09
CA LYS A 206 -12.66 -1.50 -4.90
C LYS A 206 -14.16 -1.78 -4.95
N THR A 207 -14.61 -2.63 -5.87
CA THR A 207 -16.03 -3.01 -5.99
C THR A 207 -16.52 -3.78 -4.77
N VAL A 208 -15.73 -4.75 -4.27
CA VAL A 208 -16.03 -5.52 -3.06
C VAL A 208 -16.12 -4.58 -1.85
N VAL A 209 -15.10 -3.76 -1.63
CA VAL A 209 -15.04 -2.81 -0.50
C VAL A 209 -16.16 -1.79 -0.58
N LYS A 210 -16.51 -1.28 -1.77
CA LYS A 210 -17.63 -0.35 -1.95
C LYS A 210 -18.94 -0.98 -1.47
N LEU A 211 -19.22 -2.21 -1.88
CA LEU A 211 -20.45 -2.90 -1.52
C LEU A 211 -20.48 -3.25 -0.03
N PHE A 212 -19.38 -3.83 0.50
CA PHE A 212 -19.22 -4.11 1.91
C PHE A 212 -19.47 -2.87 2.77
N LEU A 213 -18.85 -1.73 2.42
CA LEU A 213 -19.06 -0.48 3.15
C LEU A 213 -20.49 0.06 3.01
N SER A 214 -21.14 -0.14 1.86
CA SER A 214 -22.53 0.27 1.70
C SER A 214 -23.48 -0.48 2.62
N ILE A 215 -23.20 -1.76 2.89
CA ILE A 215 -23.96 -2.61 3.83
C ILE A 215 -23.60 -2.21 5.27
N LEU A 216 -22.31 -2.13 5.58
CA LEU A 216 -21.82 -1.75 6.92
C LEU A 216 -22.36 -0.40 7.39
N LEU A 217 -22.53 0.55 6.47
CA LEU A 217 -22.99 1.90 6.74
C LEU A 217 -24.49 2.10 6.48
N ASP A 218 -25.24 1.05 6.15
CA ASP A 218 -26.67 1.11 5.84
C ASP A 218 -27.00 2.19 4.77
N LYS A 219 -26.23 2.20 3.69
CA LYS A 219 -26.30 3.15 2.57
C LYS A 219 -26.54 2.46 1.23
N GLU A 220 -27.57 1.63 1.16
CA GLU A 220 -27.95 0.94 -0.07
C GLU A 220 -28.18 1.91 -1.24
N GLY A 221 -27.62 1.59 -2.41
CA GLY A 221 -27.81 2.31 -3.67
C GLY A 221 -27.18 3.72 -3.79
N LYS A 222 -26.88 4.41 -2.68
CA LYS A 222 -26.33 5.78 -2.68
C LYS A 222 -24.84 5.86 -2.32
N PHE A 223 -24.26 4.79 -1.81
CA PHE A 223 -22.86 4.78 -1.41
C PHE A 223 -21.91 4.97 -2.61
N LYS A 224 -21.05 5.97 -2.53
CA LYS A 224 -20.03 6.28 -3.54
C LYS A 224 -18.66 6.32 -2.90
N LEU A 225 -17.70 5.75 -3.60
CA LEU A 225 -16.29 5.98 -3.34
C LEU A 225 -15.79 7.01 -4.36
N LEU A 226 -15.26 8.11 -3.86
CA LEU A 226 -14.77 9.24 -4.64
C LEU A 226 -13.26 9.38 -4.39
N PRO A 227 -12.50 10.09 -5.24
CA PRO A 227 -11.16 10.52 -4.88
C PRO A 227 -11.21 11.37 -3.60
N PRO A 228 -10.18 11.30 -2.72
CA PRO A 228 -10.09 12.18 -1.56
C PRO A 228 -10.20 13.65 -1.95
N LYS A 229 -10.87 14.44 -1.11
CA LYS A 229 -11.06 15.86 -1.39
C LYS A 229 -9.73 16.61 -1.29
N MET A 230 -9.17 16.96 -2.44
CA MET A 230 -7.93 17.74 -2.55
C MET A 230 -8.20 19.23 -2.85
N SER A 231 -9.41 19.76 -2.65
CA SER A 231 -9.73 21.12 -3.09
C SER A 231 -9.59 22.15 -1.97
N GLN A 232 -8.66 23.09 -2.09
CA GLN A 232 -8.49 24.22 -1.16
C GLN A 232 -8.04 25.50 -1.88
N LYS A 233 -8.54 26.68 -1.46
CA LYS A 233 -8.17 27.98 -2.04
C LYS A 233 -7.11 28.68 -1.20
N LEU A 234 -6.26 29.50 -1.85
CA LEU A 234 -5.40 30.46 -1.16
C LEU A 234 -6.25 31.60 -0.58
N ASN A 235 -5.82 32.15 0.54
CA ASN A 235 -6.36 33.41 1.05
C ASN A 235 -5.90 34.56 0.15
N PHE A 236 -6.70 35.63 0.13
CA PHE A 236 -6.37 36.84 -0.62
C PHE A 236 -5.09 37.50 -0.09
N THR A 237 -4.39 38.21 -0.96
CA THR A 237 -3.24 39.06 -0.61
C THR A 237 -3.63 40.52 -0.76
N PHE A 238 -2.95 41.43 -0.05
CA PHE A 238 -3.13 42.87 -0.25
C PHE A 238 -2.09 43.40 -1.23
N SER A 239 -2.48 44.38 -2.05
CA SER A 239 -1.55 45.13 -2.90
C SER A 239 -0.48 45.83 -2.05
N LYS A 240 0.68 46.19 -2.63
CA LYS A 240 1.82 46.80 -1.90
C LYS A 240 1.47 48.07 -1.11
N ASN A 241 0.38 48.74 -1.46
CA ASN A 241 -0.17 49.94 -0.81
C ASN A 241 -1.38 49.64 0.09
N ASN A 242 -1.68 48.37 0.38
CA ASN A 242 -2.81 47.88 1.17
C ASN A 242 -4.20 48.37 0.73
N SER A 243 -4.33 48.86 -0.52
CA SER A 243 -5.59 49.45 -1.00
C SER A 243 -6.53 48.43 -1.63
N THR A 244 -6.03 47.26 -2.03
CA THR A 244 -6.79 46.31 -2.86
C THR A 244 -6.48 44.88 -2.46
N ALA A 245 -7.53 44.08 -2.23
CA ALA A 245 -7.41 42.64 -2.02
C ALA A 245 -7.33 41.92 -3.38
N ILE A 246 -6.31 41.11 -3.58
CA ILE A 246 -6.07 40.29 -4.76
C ILE A 246 -6.49 38.87 -4.43
N ALA A 247 -7.57 38.41 -5.08
CA ALA A 247 -8.04 37.04 -4.96
C ALA A 247 -7.32 36.14 -5.97
N HIS A 248 -6.79 35.00 -5.52
CA HIS A 248 -6.08 34.04 -6.36
C HIS A 248 -7.02 32.96 -6.94
N ASN A 249 -8.13 33.39 -7.54
CA ASN A 249 -9.15 32.50 -8.10
C ASN A 249 -8.71 31.83 -9.43
N ASN A 250 -7.59 32.26 -9.99
CA ASN A 250 -6.99 31.76 -11.23
C ASN A 250 -6.12 30.52 -11.03
N ILE A 251 -6.06 29.96 -9.82
CA ILE A 251 -5.25 28.76 -9.53
C ILE A 251 -6.20 27.64 -9.11
N SER A 252 -5.99 26.45 -9.70
CA SER A 252 -6.80 25.28 -9.38
C SER A 252 -6.69 24.94 -7.88
N PRO A 253 -7.81 24.83 -7.15
CA PRO A 253 -7.80 24.46 -5.75
C PRO A 253 -7.15 23.10 -5.47
N ASN A 254 -7.24 22.17 -6.43
CA ASN A 254 -6.58 20.86 -6.35
C ASN A 254 -5.06 20.98 -6.44
N THR A 255 -4.59 21.84 -7.36
CA THR A 255 -3.16 22.16 -7.47
C THR A 255 -2.63 22.79 -6.18
N ILE A 256 -3.36 23.74 -5.58
CA ILE A 256 -2.96 24.38 -4.32
C ILE A 256 -2.78 23.34 -3.22
N LYS A 257 -3.72 22.42 -3.05
CA LYS A 257 -3.62 21.39 -2.00
C LYS A 257 -2.53 20.37 -2.28
N LEU A 258 -2.28 20.03 -3.54
CA LEU A 258 -1.16 19.16 -3.91
C LEU A 258 0.17 19.83 -3.56
N LEU A 259 0.33 21.13 -3.85
CA LEU A 259 1.52 21.89 -3.45
C LEU A 259 1.66 21.96 -1.92
N ASP A 260 0.56 22.15 -1.19
CA ASP A 260 0.54 22.13 0.27
C ASP A 260 1.04 20.81 0.85
N LEU A 261 0.61 19.68 0.26
CA LEU A 261 1.08 18.34 0.60
C LEU A 261 2.57 18.18 0.29
N LEU A 262 3.02 18.55 -0.90
CA LEU A 262 4.42 18.39 -1.32
C LEU A 262 5.36 19.19 -0.41
N LEU A 263 5.03 20.45 -0.14
CA LEU A 263 5.82 21.32 0.74
C LEU A 263 5.76 20.88 2.20
N GLY A 264 4.73 20.10 2.58
CA GLY A 264 4.62 19.48 3.91
C GLY A 264 5.47 18.22 4.08
N LEU A 265 5.99 17.65 2.99
CA LEU A 265 6.89 16.49 3.09
C LEU A 265 8.20 16.86 3.80
N GLU A 266 8.66 18.12 3.70
CA GLU A 266 9.89 18.60 4.35
C GLU A 266 9.65 19.28 5.71
N ASP A 267 8.47 19.10 6.32
CA ASP A 267 8.20 19.67 7.65
C ASP A 267 9.01 18.96 8.75
N SER A 268 9.32 19.66 9.85
CA SER A 268 10.28 19.23 10.88
C SER A 268 9.92 17.93 11.64
N GLY A 269 8.73 17.36 11.44
CA GLY A 269 8.32 16.07 11.99
C GLY A 269 8.43 14.90 11.01
N SER A 270 8.91 15.15 9.79
CA SER A 270 9.05 14.20 8.70
C SER A 270 10.48 13.68 8.59
N ASN A 271 10.63 12.43 8.15
CA ASN A 271 11.93 11.85 7.79
C ASN A 271 12.37 12.21 6.36
N PHE A 272 11.54 12.93 5.60
CA PHE A 272 11.85 13.38 4.25
C PHE A 272 12.50 14.76 4.23
N ASN A 273 13.51 14.90 3.38
CA ASN A 273 14.25 16.13 3.14
C ASN A 273 14.59 16.25 1.65
N GLU A 274 15.07 17.43 1.22
CA GLU A 274 15.65 17.67 -0.10
C GLU A 274 14.70 17.30 -1.24
N LEU A 275 13.45 17.78 -1.17
CA LEU A 275 12.44 17.53 -2.19
C LEU A 275 12.81 18.25 -3.50
N ILE A 276 12.86 17.48 -4.58
CA ILE A 276 13.10 17.97 -5.93
C ILE A 276 12.02 17.43 -6.85
N CYS A 277 11.24 18.30 -7.47
CA CYS A 277 10.30 17.90 -8.51
C CYS A 277 11.07 17.57 -9.81
N VAL A 278 10.93 16.33 -10.30
CA VAL A 278 11.67 15.83 -11.47
C VAL A 278 10.79 15.53 -12.67
N ASP A 279 9.48 15.34 -12.49
CA ASP A 279 8.49 15.20 -13.57
C ASP A 279 7.15 15.79 -13.11
N ILE A 280 6.41 16.44 -14.01
CA ILE A 280 5.10 17.06 -13.71
C ILE A 280 4.20 17.06 -14.95
N THR A 281 2.95 16.65 -14.77
CA THR A 281 1.92 16.59 -15.82
C THR A 281 0.71 17.42 -15.41
N PHE A 282 0.15 18.20 -16.32
CA PHE A 282 -1.00 19.07 -16.09
C PHE A 282 -2.27 18.63 -16.85
N ASP A 283 -3.44 19.02 -16.34
CA ASP A 283 -4.76 18.90 -16.96
C ASP A 283 -5.08 20.14 -17.80
N HIS A 284 -5.80 19.93 -18.90
CA HIS A 284 -6.28 20.98 -19.79
C HIS A 284 -7.72 21.37 -19.44
N GLU A 285 -7.94 22.11 -18.35
CA GLU A 285 -9.28 22.62 -18.00
C GLU A 285 -9.63 23.97 -18.68
N ASP A 286 -9.19 24.20 -19.92
CA ASP A 286 -9.68 25.34 -20.73
C ASP A 286 -10.53 24.84 -21.89
N THR A 287 -11.84 24.72 -21.63
CA THR A 287 -12.87 24.27 -22.59
C THR A 287 -13.13 25.25 -23.73
N LYS A 288 -12.48 26.43 -23.76
CA LYS A 288 -12.66 27.46 -24.80
C LYS A 288 -11.62 27.40 -25.93
N ALA A 289 -10.59 26.58 -25.81
CA ALA A 289 -9.58 26.40 -26.86
C ALA A 289 -9.78 25.05 -27.54
N GLU A 290 -10.85 24.92 -28.33
CA GLU A 290 -10.99 23.83 -29.29
C GLU A 290 -9.86 23.94 -30.31
N ASN A 291 -9.04 22.89 -30.38
CA ASN A 291 -7.88 22.75 -31.26
C ASN A 291 -6.63 23.53 -30.83
N LEU A 292 -5.75 22.84 -30.09
CA LEU A 292 -4.35 22.72 -30.47
C LEU A 292 -3.76 21.49 -29.77
N LYS A 293 -3.30 20.51 -30.57
CA LYS A 293 -2.40 19.45 -30.15
C LYS A 293 -1.19 20.08 -29.46
N ALA A 294 -1.15 20.05 -28.15
CA ALA A 294 0.05 20.28 -27.36
C ALA A 294 -0.04 19.44 -26.08
N LYS A 295 0.04 18.10 -26.26
CA LYS A 295 0.73 17.29 -25.26
C LYS A 295 2.05 18.01 -25.03
N ILE A 296 2.29 18.52 -23.83
CA ILE A 296 3.68 18.83 -23.45
C ILE A 296 4.33 17.45 -23.32
N ASP A 297 4.80 16.91 -24.46
CA ASP A 297 5.73 15.81 -24.45
C ASP A 297 6.92 16.25 -23.61
N ARG A 298 7.39 15.36 -22.74
CA ARG A 298 8.68 15.41 -22.03
C ARG A 298 9.75 16.10 -22.90
N GLN A 299 9.90 17.40 -22.80
CA GLN A 299 10.97 18.11 -23.49
C GLN A 299 11.42 19.28 -22.63
N GLY A 300 12.49 19.05 -21.86
CA GLY A 300 13.19 20.13 -21.18
C GLY A 300 14.15 19.64 -20.11
N PHE A 301 15.31 19.16 -20.56
CA PHE A 301 16.58 18.96 -19.84
C PHE A 301 16.77 19.71 -18.51
N GLY A 302 17.56 19.07 -17.64
CA GLY A 302 18.16 19.65 -16.44
C GLY A 302 17.60 18.99 -15.20
N GLY A 303 18.42 18.19 -14.50
CA GLY A 303 18.08 17.54 -13.22
C GLY A 303 17.89 18.52 -12.06
N GLU A 304 17.18 19.62 -12.32
CA GLU A 304 16.84 20.71 -11.41
C GLU A 304 15.35 20.64 -11.04
N ASP A 305 15.01 21.25 -9.92
CA ASP A 305 13.64 21.29 -9.38
C ASP A 305 12.67 22.02 -10.33
N LEU A 306 11.79 21.25 -11.00
CA LEU A 306 10.84 21.78 -11.99
C LEU A 306 9.89 22.83 -11.42
N LEU A 307 9.53 22.76 -10.13
CA LEU A 307 8.64 23.74 -9.50
C LEU A 307 9.26 25.15 -9.44
N ARG A 308 10.58 25.27 -9.62
CA ARG A 308 11.28 26.57 -9.67
C ARG A 308 11.26 27.21 -11.05
N LYS A 309 10.97 26.46 -12.11
CA LYS A 309 10.98 26.97 -13.48
C LYS A 309 9.77 27.89 -13.73
N SER A 310 10.01 29.00 -14.45
CA SER A 310 9.01 30.05 -14.65
C SER A 310 7.81 29.59 -15.48
N ASP A 311 8.03 28.75 -16.48
CA ASP A 311 7.01 28.14 -17.33
C ASP A 311 6.04 27.26 -16.52
N ILE A 312 6.55 26.42 -15.62
CA ILE A 312 5.75 25.59 -14.72
C ILE A 312 4.88 26.47 -13.80
N LYS A 313 5.44 27.53 -13.21
CA LYS A 313 4.68 28.49 -12.39
C LYS A 313 3.58 29.15 -13.19
N GLN A 314 3.86 29.57 -14.43
CA GLN A 314 2.86 30.18 -15.31
C GLN A 314 1.73 29.22 -15.65
N HIS A 315 2.00 27.93 -15.85
CA HIS A 315 0.93 26.94 -16.02
C HIS A 315 0.01 26.87 -14.79
N ILE A 316 0.57 26.84 -13.58
CA ILE A 316 -0.19 26.83 -12.33
C ILE A 316 -1.03 28.11 -12.19
N LEU A 317 -0.44 29.27 -12.47
CA LEU A 317 -1.09 30.59 -12.42
C LEU A 317 -2.18 30.77 -13.49
N ASN A 318 -2.15 29.98 -14.57
CA ASN A 318 -3.17 29.96 -15.62
C ASN A 318 -4.19 28.83 -15.40
N ASN A 319 -4.49 28.51 -14.15
CA ASN A 319 -5.51 27.53 -13.74
C ASN A 319 -5.31 26.10 -14.25
N ARG A 320 -4.08 25.70 -14.62
CA ARG A 320 -3.81 24.29 -14.98
C ARG A 320 -3.80 23.42 -13.72
N GLY A 321 -4.59 22.35 -13.72
CA GLY A 321 -4.59 21.33 -12.67
C GLY A 321 -3.35 20.44 -12.76
N ILE A 322 -2.67 20.08 -11.67
CA ILE A 322 -1.62 19.05 -11.71
C ILE A 322 -2.27 17.67 -11.65
N LEU A 323 -2.01 16.84 -12.67
CA LEU A 323 -2.46 15.45 -12.76
C LEU A 323 -1.43 14.48 -12.19
N GLN A 324 -0.15 14.70 -12.45
CA GLN A 324 0.90 13.80 -11.97
C GLN A 324 2.11 14.63 -11.55
N ILE A 325 2.76 14.20 -10.49
CA ILE A 325 4.08 14.70 -10.11
C ILE A 325 4.98 13.54 -9.72
N VAL A 326 6.24 13.60 -10.13
CA VAL A 326 7.31 12.71 -9.68
C VAL A 326 8.36 13.57 -9.01
N PHE A 327 8.80 13.15 -7.83
CA PHE A 327 9.76 13.86 -7.02
C PHE A 327 10.83 12.92 -6.49
N LYS A 328 12.04 13.45 -6.39
CA LYS A 328 13.16 12.84 -5.69
C LYS A 328 13.20 13.43 -4.28
N LEU A 329 13.31 12.56 -3.27
CA LEU A 329 13.43 12.94 -1.86
C LEU A 329 14.59 12.20 -1.22
N THR A 330 15.16 12.76 -0.17
CA THR A 330 16.07 12.08 0.73
C THR A 330 15.29 11.63 1.98
N TYR A 331 15.25 10.33 2.23
CA TYR A 331 14.68 9.74 3.46
C TYR A 331 15.79 9.45 4.46
N THR A 332 15.64 9.96 5.68
CA THR A 332 16.59 9.76 6.78
C THR A 332 16.14 8.60 7.64
N GLU A 333 16.97 7.56 7.72
CA GLU A 333 16.77 6.43 8.62
C GLU A 333 17.66 6.58 9.86
N GLU A 334 17.04 6.62 11.03
CA GLU A 334 17.71 6.48 12.32
C GLU A 334 18.08 5.01 12.57
N LEU A 335 19.36 4.78 12.89
CA LEU A 335 19.90 3.47 13.30
C LEU A 335 20.03 3.42 14.82
N ALA A 336 20.14 2.21 15.38
CA ALA A 336 20.16 1.97 16.83
C ALA A 336 21.31 2.67 17.61
N ASP A 337 22.34 3.15 16.92
CA ASP A 337 23.51 3.82 17.51
C ASP A 337 23.46 5.36 17.34
N ASP A 338 22.28 5.95 17.21
CA ASP A 338 22.08 7.38 16.87
C ASP A 338 22.76 7.82 15.56
N ARG A 339 23.08 6.86 14.68
CA ARG A 339 23.62 7.13 13.35
C ARG A 339 22.50 7.30 12.36
N GLU A 340 22.62 8.30 11.50
CA GLU A 340 21.68 8.51 10.40
C GLU A 340 22.20 7.91 9.10
N ARG A 341 21.30 7.28 8.34
CA ARG A 341 21.55 6.88 6.95
C ARG A 341 20.56 7.56 6.04
N LYS A 342 21.08 8.28 5.04
CA LYS A 342 20.27 8.97 4.04
C LYS A 342 20.05 8.08 2.81
N HIS A 343 18.82 8.01 2.34
CA HIS A 343 18.41 7.20 1.21
C HIS A 343 17.68 8.07 0.20
N VAL A 344 18.16 8.08 -1.04
CA VAL A 344 17.46 8.79 -2.12
C VAL A 344 16.33 7.91 -2.63
N ILE A 345 15.11 8.42 -2.58
CA ILE A 345 13.91 7.76 -3.09
C ILE A 345 13.32 8.57 -4.24
N LEU A 346 12.76 7.86 -5.22
CA LEU A 346 11.98 8.44 -6.30
C LEU A 346 10.51 8.07 -6.07
N ALA A 347 9.66 9.06 -5.91
CA ALA A 347 8.26 8.86 -5.54
C ALA A 347 7.36 9.73 -6.41
N GLY A 348 6.07 9.43 -6.43
CA GLY A 348 5.13 10.21 -7.21
C GLY A 348 3.72 10.15 -6.69
N ILE A 349 2.93 11.12 -7.16
CA ILE A 349 1.50 11.23 -6.90
C ILE A 349 0.81 11.32 -8.26
N ASP A 350 -0.16 10.45 -8.47
CA ASP A 350 -1.10 10.49 -9.59
C ASP A 350 -2.48 10.91 -9.05
N ASN A 351 -2.97 12.04 -9.54
CA ASN A 351 -4.16 12.74 -9.10
C ASN A 351 -5.23 12.65 -10.18
N ASP A 352 -5.80 11.46 -10.35
CA ASP A 352 -6.98 11.25 -11.17
C ASP A 352 -8.21 11.77 -10.42
N THR A 353 -8.50 13.05 -10.65
CA THR A 353 -9.62 13.80 -10.03
C THR A 353 -10.99 13.16 -10.22
N LYS A 354 -11.12 12.17 -11.11
CA LYS A 354 -12.37 11.43 -11.36
C LYS A 354 -12.42 10.08 -10.64
N ASN A 355 -11.28 9.40 -10.49
CA ASN A 355 -11.28 8.01 -10.07
C ASN A 355 -10.55 7.69 -8.77
N HIS A 356 -9.41 8.32 -8.50
CA HIS A 356 -8.56 8.03 -7.33
C HIS A 356 -7.40 9.01 -7.21
N VAL A 357 -6.77 9.05 -6.03
CA VAL A 357 -5.39 9.53 -5.90
C VAL A 357 -4.51 8.32 -5.67
N ARG A 358 -3.34 8.24 -6.30
CA ARG A 358 -2.35 7.17 -6.08
C ARG A 358 -1.05 7.80 -5.63
N ILE A 359 -0.42 7.20 -4.63
CA ILE A 359 0.97 7.51 -4.27
C ILE A 359 1.82 6.28 -4.50
N TYR A 360 3.06 6.47 -4.88
CA TYR A 360 3.99 5.37 -5.10
C TYR A 360 5.43 5.79 -4.85
N ILE A 361 6.25 4.82 -4.46
CA ILE A 361 7.71 4.91 -4.50
C ILE A 361 8.20 3.97 -5.59
N GLN A 362 8.90 4.52 -6.59
CA GLN A 362 9.57 3.75 -7.63
C GLN A 362 10.79 3.05 -7.02
N ASN A 363 10.58 1.83 -6.51
CA ASN A 363 11.67 1.03 -6.00
C ASN A 363 12.07 -0.06 -6.98
N ASN A 364 13.25 0.11 -7.57
CA ASN A 364 13.89 -0.93 -8.38
C ASN A 364 14.98 -1.70 -7.59
N ASN A 365 15.29 -1.29 -6.36
CA ASN A 365 16.33 -1.91 -5.52
C ASN A 365 15.73 -2.73 -4.36
N PRO A 366 15.78 -4.07 -4.44
CA PRO A 366 15.31 -4.95 -3.37
C PRO A 366 16.00 -4.71 -2.02
N ASP A 367 17.28 -4.33 -2.01
CA ASP A 367 18.06 -4.12 -0.78
C ASP A 367 17.51 -2.95 0.07
N LEU A 368 16.79 -2.03 -0.59
CA LEU A 368 16.18 -0.88 0.05
C LEU A 368 14.72 -1.13 0.46
N LYS A 369 14.16 -2.32 0.23
CA LYS A 369 12.73 -2.61 0.45
C LYS A 369 12.25 -2.27 1.85
N ARG A 370 13.04 -2.59 2.89
CA ARG A 370 12.71 -2.23 4.29
C ARG A 370 12.56 -0.73 4.48
N VAL A 371 13.50 0.06 3.94
CA VAL A 371 13.51 1.53 4.05
C VAL A 371 12.39 2.13 3.21
N VAL A 372 12.22 1.64 1.99
CA VAL A 372 11.16 2.05 1.08
C VAL A 372 9.77 1.79 1.69
N ASN A 373 9.56 0.66 2.38
CA ASN A 373 8.30 0.38 3.06
C ASN A 373 8.04 1.37 4.22
N LYS A 374 9.07 1.73 4.99
CA LYS A 374 8.95 2.77 6.05
C LYS A 374 8.62 4.13 5.44
N ALA A 375 9.38 4.56 4.43
CA ALA A 375 9.14 5.79 3.69
C ALA A 375 7.72 5.82 3.12
N HIS A 376 7.28 4.76 2.44
CA HIS A 376 5.94 4.69 1.89
C HIS A 376 4.86 4.82 2.97
N LYS A 377 5.06 4.19 4.13
CA LYS A 377 4.13 4.32 5.28
C LYS A 377 4.07 5.77 5.79
N ASP A 378 5.20 6.46 5.89
CA ASP A 378 5.27 7.86 6.31
C ASP A 378 4.58 8.77 5.27
N LEU A 379 4.87 8.57 3.98
CA LEU A 379 4.24 9.30 2.88
C LEU A 379 2.70 9.13 2.89
N LYS A 380 2.22 7.88 3.08
CA LYS A 380 0.79 7.59 3.22
C LYS A 380 0.17 8.34 4.40
N ASN A 381 0.83 8.35 5.56
CA ASN A 381 0.29 9.02 6.74
C ASN A 381 0.21 10.54 6.53
N ILE A 382 1.25 11.15 5.96
CA ILE A 382 1.26 12.58 5.61
C ILE A 382 0.12 12.88 4.61
N PHE A 383 -0.08 12.02 3.61
CA PHE A 383 -1.18 12.16 2.66
C PHE A 383 -2.56 12.15 3.35
N ILE A 384 -2.82 11.16 4.22
CA ILE A 384 -4.08 11.06 4.97
C ILE A 384 -4.30 12.32 5.82
N GLU A 385 -3.26 12.77 6.53
CA GLU A 385 -3.35 13.94 7.39
C GLU A 385 -3.64 15.23 6.60
N HIS A 386 -2.90 15.47 5.51
CA HIS A 386 -3.07 16.67 4.69
C HIS A 386 -4.42 16.67 3.97
N SER A 387 -4.83 15.56 3.37
CA SER A 387 -6.12 15.45 2.65
C SER A 387 -7.32 15.66 3.58
N SER A 388 -7.17 15.36 4.87
CA SER A 388 -8.20 15.59 5.89
C SER A 388 -8.25 17.03 6.43
N SER A 389 -7.20 17.82 6.19
CA SER A 389 -7.08 19.19 6.72
C SER A 389 -7.90 20.20 5.91
N SER A 390 -8.75 20.96 6.60
CA SER A 390 -9.56 22.05 6.03
C SER A 390 -8.79 23.35 5.79
N SER A 391 -7.55 23.44 6.26
CA SER A 391 -6.64 24.58 6.06
C SER A 391 -5.37 24.16 5.31
N LEU A 392 -4.73 25.15 4.68
CA LEU A 392 -3.39 25.05 4.13
C LEU A 392 -2.37 25.25 5.25
N ARG A 393 -1.38 24.37 5.32
CA ARG A 393 -0.28 24.46 6.30
C ARG A 393 0.90 25.24 5.76
N ASN A 394 1.07 25.21 4.44
CA ASN A 394 2.23 25.76 3.73
C ASN A 394 1.85 26.94 2.81
N GLU A 395 0.79 27.69 3.14
CA GLU A 395 0.26 28.73 2.26
C GLU A 395 1.29 29.79 1.85
N ASP A 396 2.09 30.29 2.80
CA ASP A 396 3.13 31.29 2.51
C ASP A 396 4.24 30.74 1.61
N LYS A 397 4.65 29.48 1.82
CA LYS A 397 5.60 28.79 0.95
C LYS A 397 5.04 28.64 -0.47
N ILE A 398 3.73 28.36 -0.62
CA ILE A 398 3.07 28.29 -1.92
C ILE A 398 3.07 29.67 -2.61
N LYS A 399 2.71 30.73 -1.89
CA LYS A 399 2.72 32.11 -2.43
C LYS A 399 4.13 32.50 -2.90
N GLN A 400 5.15 32.24 -2.07
CA GLN A 400 6.55 32.49 -2.42
C GLN A 400 6.98 31.67 -3.65
N LEU A 401 6.62 30.39 -3.71
CA LEU A 401 6.91 29.52 -4.86
C LEU A 401 6.34 30.12 -6.14
N LEU A 402 5.09 30.59 -6.10
CA LEU A 402 4.37 31.13 -7.25
C LEU A 402 4.70 32.61 -7.57
N GLY A 403 5.41 33.31 -6.68
CA GLY A 403 5.75 34.73 -6.83
C GLY A 403 4.55 35.66 -6.62
N LEU A 404 3.63 35.28 -5.73
CA LEU A 404 2.41 36.02 -5.38
C LEU A 404 2.60 37.04 -4.26
#